data_AF-F8JPZ8-F1
#
_entry.id   AF-F8JPZ8-F1
#
_cell.length_a   1.000
_cell.length_b   1.000
_cell.length_c   1.000
_cell.angle_alpha   90.00
_cell.angle_beta   90.00
_cell.angle_gamma   90.00
#
_symmetry.space_group_name_H-M   'P 1'
#
loop_
_entity.id
_entity.type
_entity.pdbx_description
1 polymer ?
#
loop_
_entity_poly.entity_id
_entity_poly.type
_entity_poly.pdbx_seq_one_letter_code
_entity_poly.pdbx_strand_id
1 'polypeptide(L)'
;MIKGIDVSSYQSTDFDTDGLDFVFIKATEGTSYVNPRMAGQAATARAAGLVVGFYHYISPGDMSAQAAFFVDRCDSVPGDVLFADWEEPGVSCAQKDQFIREVKRLRGSNHKVGLYCNQDYWLNRDSSSYAGDALWIADYVTPGRPRIQANWLFHQYTDRPLDTNVASFANRAALRSWAGGSSAPAPKPTPGPVTYTVRSGDTLSGIAQKYGTTVAKLSAANGIKDPDMIFAGQVLKIVK
;
A
#
# COMPACT_ATOMS: atom_id res chain seq x y z
N MET A 1 -18.67 3.63 -2.08
CA MET A 1 -17.59 2.65 -1.99
C MET A 1 -16.36 3.26 -2.61
N ILE A 2 -15.20 2.96 -2.05
CA ILE A 2 -13.91 3.42 -2.55
C ILE A 2 -13.24 2.30 -3.33
N LYS A 3 -12.31 2.64 -4.23
CA LYS A 3 -11.66 1.69 -5.14
C LYS A 3 -10.25 1.37 -4.67
N GLY A 4 -9.82 0.13 -4.86
CA GLY A 4 -8.45 -0.27 -4.61
C GLY A 4 -8.04 -1.42 -5.50
N ILE A 5 -6.80 -1.85 -5.32
CA ILE A 5 -6.22 -3.02 -5.97
C ILE A 5 -5.44 -3.82 -4.92
N ASP A 6 -5.02 -5.01 -5.28
CA ASP A 6 -3.97 -5.69 -4.57
C ASP A 6 -2.83 -6.07 -5.52
N VAL A 7 -1.61 -6.09 -4.98
CA VAL A 7 -0.38 -6.26 -5.75
C VAL A 7 0.59 -7.18 -5.03
N SER A 8 1.44 -7.84 -5.80
CA SER A 8 2.49 -8.73 -5.32
C SER A 8 3.80 -8.46 -6.07
N SER A 9 4.76 -9.38 -5.97
CA SER A 9 6.00 -9.28 -6.76
C SER A 9 5.78 -9.32 -8.28
N TYR A 10 4.60 -9.74 -8.76
CA TYR A 10 4.28 -9.76 -10.19
C TYR A 10 4.08 -8.34 -10.75
N GLN A 11 3.52 -7.42 -9.97
CA GLN A 11 3.30 -6.03 -10.36
C GLN A 11 4.51 -5.16 -10.06
N SER A 12 4.70 -4.09 -10.83
CA SER A 12 5.83 -3.19 -10.65
C SER A 12 5.74 -2.43 -9.32
N THR A 13 6.87 -1.85 -8.92
CA THR A 13 6.93 -0.94 -7.76
C THR A 13 6.15 0.35 -8.02
N ASP A 14 6.11 0.80 -9.28
CA ASP A 14 5.51 2.03 -9.78
C ASP A 14 4.16 1.79 -10.47
N PHE A 15 3.33 0.92 -9.89
CA PHE A 15 2.00 0.64 -10.42
C PHE A 15 1.14 1.92 -10.50
N ASP A 16 0.19 1.94 -11.44
CA ASP A 16 -0.71 3.08 -11.61
C ASP A 16 -1.60 3.26 -10.36
N THR A 17 -1.65 4.49 -9.86
CA THR A 17 -2.38 4.87 -8.66
C THR A 17 -3.60 5.74 -8.94
N ASP A 18 -3.84 6.10 -10.21
CA ASP A 18 -4.93 7.00 -10.55
C ASP A 18 -6.30 6.39 -10.22
N GLY A 19 -7.15 7.22 -9.61
CA GLY A 19 -8.48 6.80 -9.16
C GLY A 19 -8.51 5.74 -8.06
N LEU A 20 -7.38 5.40 -7.44
CA LEU A 20 -7.32 4.47 -6.30
C LEU A 20 -7.41 5.20 -4.96
N ASP A 21 -7.97 4.52 -3.97
CA ASP A 21 -8.07 4.96 -2.58
C ASP A 21 -7.27 4.10 -1.61
N PHE A 22 -7.06 2.83 -1.95
CA PHE A 22 -6.30 1.89 -1.14
C PHE A 22 -5.58 0.84 -2.00
N VAL A 23 -4.58 0.20 -1.41
CA VAL A 23 -3.89 -0.96 -1.98
C VAL A 23 -3.53 -1.97 -0.89
N PHE A 24 -3.65 -3.25 -1.20
CA PHE A 24 -3.12 -4.34 -0.37
C PHE A 24 -1.92 -4.98 -1.06
N ILE A 25 -0.82 -5.14 -0.33
CA ILE A 25 0.48 -5.53 -0.88
C ILE A 25 0.91 -6.86 -0.27
N LYS A 26 1.29 -7.84 -1.11
CA LYS A 26 1.86 -9.10 -0.59
C LYS A 26 3.10 -8.76 0.22
N ALA A 27 3.16 -9.15 1.48
CA ALA A 27 4.36 -8.99 2.29
C ALA A 27 5.19 -10.27 2.29
N THR A 28 4.55 -11.39 2.65
CA THR A 28 5.24 -12.67 2.89
C THR A 28 4.35 -13.85 2.53
N GLU A 29 4.98 -15.03 2.46
CA GLU A 29 4.31 -16.31 2.25
C GLU A 29 5.06 -17.39 3.04
N GLY A 30 4.31 -18.21 3.78
CA GLY A 30 4.89 -19.24 4.64
C GLY A 30 5.90 -18.66 5.64
N THR A 31 7.07 -19.27 5.76
CA THR A 31 8.11 -18.85 6.71
C THR A 31 9.40 -18.39 6.06
N SER A 32 9.41 -18.21 4.73
CA SER A 32 10.66 -17.99 3.98
C SER A 32 10.57 -16.93 2.89
N TYR A 33 9.41 -16.76 2.25
CA TYR A 33 9.29 -15.82 1.15
C TYR A 33 8.95 -14.41 1.65
N VAL A 34 9.69 -13.41 1.16
CA VAL A 34 9.41 -11.99 1.35
C VAL A 34 9.26 -11.36 -0.03
N ASN A 35 8.21 -10.59 -0.26
CA ASN A 35 8.03 -9.85 -1.51
C ASN A 35 9.15 -8.80 -1.66
N PRO A 36 10.05 -8.93 -2.67
CA PRO A 36 11.16 -8.01 -2.84
C PRO A 36 10.74 -6.60 -3.27
N ARG A 37 9.48 -6.43 -3.71
CA ARG A 37 8.92 -5.14 -4.15
C ARG A 37 8.09 -4.44 -3.06
N MET A 38 7.83 -5.10 -1.93
CA MET A 38 6.91 -4.63 -0.89
C MET A 38 7.19 -3.18 -0.46
N ALA A 39 8.42 -2.85 -0.07
CA ALA A 39 8.78 -1.53 0.42
C ALA A 39 8.60 -0.44 -0.66
N GLY A 40 8.96 -0.77 -1.91
CA GLY A 40 8.77 0.12 -3.04
C GLY A 40 7.30 0.35 -3.34
N GLN A 41 6.50 -0.72 -3.38
CA GLN A 41 5.06 -0.65 -3.63
C GLN A 41 4.35 0.17 -2.54
N ALA A 42 4.74 -0.02 -1.28
CA ALA A 42 4.21 0.76 -0.18
C ALA A 42 4.63 2.24 -0.27
N ALA A 43 5.85 2.54 -0.71
CA ALA A 43 6.31 3.90 -0.95
C ALA A 43 5.51 4.59 -2.06
N THR A 44 5.27 3.93 -3.19
CA THR A 44 4.42 4.43 -4.29
C THR A 44 3.01 4.73 -3.80
N ALA A 45 2.40 3.78 -3.08
CA ALA A 45 1.06 3.96 -2.52
C ALA A 45 0.97 5.13 -1.53
N ARG A 46 1.93 5.24 -0.61
CA ARG A 46 1.99 6.31 0.38
C ARG A 46 2.23 7.67 -0.29
N ALA A 47 3.05 7.74 -1.34
CA ALA A 47 3.27 8.96 -2.12
C ALA A 47 2.00 9.44 -2.84
N ALA A 48 1.18 8.52 -3.35
CA ALA A 48 -0.14 8.80 -3.90
C ALA A 48 -1.23 9.03 -2.83
N GLY A 49 -0.86 8.95 -1.54
CA GLY A 49 -1.77 9.14 -0.43
C GLY A 49 -2.85 8.06 -0.36
N LEU A 50 -2.58 6.83 -0.80
CA LEU A 50 -3.50 5.70 -0.63
C LEU A 50 -3.52 5.22 0.83
N VAL A 51 -4.54 4.46 1.22
CA VAL A 51 -4.46 3.61 2.41
C VAL A 51 -3.71 2.34 2.04
N VAL A 52 -2.71 1.97 2.83
CA VAL A 52 -1.90 0.78 2.60
C VAL A 52 -2.35 -0.34 3.52
N GLY A 53 -2.35 -1.55 2.99
CA GLY A 53 -2.37 -2.75 3.79
C GLY A 53 -1.44 -3.80 3.22
N PHE A 54 -1.25 -4.87 3.98
CA PHE A 54 -0.37 -5.96 3.63
C PHE A 54 -1.06 -7.29 3.86
N TYR A 55 -0.77 -8.27 3.02
CA TYR A 55 -1.28 -9.62 3.21
C TYR A 55 -0.17 -10.65 3.26
N HIS A 56 -0.46 -11.75 3.95
CA HIS A 56 0.39 -12.91 4.07
C HIS A 56 -0.33 -14.13 3.52
N TYR A 57 0.25 -14.80 2.53
CA TYR A 57 -0.30 -16.06 2.00
C TYR A 57 0.06 -17.19 2.97
N ILE A 58 -0.94 -17.72 3.69
CA ILE A 58 -0.72 -18.79 4.69
C ILE A 58 -0.60 -20.15 4.00
N SER A 59 0.34 -20.97 4.46
CA SER A 59 0.55 -22.35 3.98
C SER A 59 0.46 -23.36 5.13
N PRO A 60 0.29 -24.68 4.86
CA PRO A 60 0.15 -25.67 5.93
C PRO A 60 1.41 -25.70 6.80
N GLY A 61 1.22 -25.70 8.12
CA GLY A 61 2.33 -25.76 9.07
C GLY A 61 2.05 -24.98 10.34
N ASP A 62 3.11 -24.44 10.93
CA ASP A 62 3.08 -23.68 12.17
C ASP A 62 2.61 -22.24 11.92
N MET A 63 1.39 -21.94 12.38
CA MET A 63 0.77 -20.63 12.23
C MET A 63 1.41 -19.57 13.12
N SER A 64 1.97 -19.96 14.26
CA SER A 64 2.68 -19.03 15.13
C SER A 64 4.02 -18.61 14.51
N ALA A 65 4.73 -19.54 13.87
CA ALA A 65 5.94 -19.25 13.12
C ALA A 65 5.65 -18.36 11.90
N GLN A 66 4.59 -18.63 11.14
CA GLN A 66 4.18 -17.79 10.00
C GLN A 66 3.75 -16.39 10.46
N ALA A 67 2.97 -16.29 11.54
CA ALA A 67 2.55 -14.99 12.09
C ALA A 67 3.74 -14.16 12.57
N ALA A 68 4.69 -14.78 13.28
CA ALA A 68 5.93 -14.13 13.69
C ALA A 68 6.75 -13.68 12.49
N PHE A 69 6.89 -14.52 11.46
CA PHE A 69 7.59 -14.19 10.22
C PHE A 69 6.93 -13.02 9.48
N PHE A 70 5.59 -13.02 9.38
CA PHE A 70 4.84 -11.92 8.78
C PHE A 70 5.07 -10.61 9.54
N VAL A 71 4.95 -10.62 10.86
CA VAL A 71 5.12 -9.43 11.70
C VAL A 71 6.57 -8.91 11.67
N ASP A 72 7.56 -9.79 11.65
CA ASP A 72 8.98 -9.44 11.58
C ASP A 72 9.36 -8.82 10.22
N ARG A 73 8.81 -9.36 9.12
CA ARG A 73 9.22 -8.98 7.76
C ARG A 73 8.32 -7.97 7.07
N CYS A 74 7.10 -7.78 7.54
CA CYS A 74 6.17 -6.82 6.93
C CYS A 74 6.56 -5.38 7.25
N ASP A 75 6.71 -4.55 6.22
CA ASP A 75 7.03 -3.11 6.29
C ASP A 75 5.79 -2.24 6.61
N SER A 76 4.94 -2.77 7.50
CA SER A 76 3.73 -2.10 7.97
C SER A 76 4.06 -1.05 9.02
N VAL A 77 3.43 0.11 8.92
CA VAL A 77 3.43 1.14 9.97
C VAL A 77 2.07 1.18 10.67
N PRO A 78 1.97 1.71 11.90
CA PRO A 78 0.69 1.84 12.60
C PRO A 78 -0.39 2.46 11.71
N GLY A 79 -1.57 1.83 11.68
CA GLY A 79 -2.69 2.21 10.82
C GLY A 79 -2.72 1.53 9.45
N ASP A 80 -1.69 0.78 9.06
CA ASP A 80 -1.79 -0.13 7.90
C ASP A 80 -2.68 -1.33 8.26
N VAL A 81 -3.44 -1.84 7.29
CA VAL A 81 -4.35 -3.00 7.48
C VAL A 81 -3.60 -4.29 7.15
N LEU A 82 -3.75 -5.34 7.95
CA LEU A 82 -3.10 -6.62 7.72
C LEU A 82 -4.12 -7.70 7.38
N PHE A 83 -3.80 -8.62 6.48
CA PHE A 83 -4.67 -9.73 6.10
C PHE A 83 -3.95 -11.07 6.14
N ALA A 84 -4.64 -12.07 6.65
CA ALA A 84 -4.33 -13.47 6.37
C ALA A 84 -5.00 -13.82 5.03
N ASP A 85 -4.21 -14.20 4.03
CA ASP A 85 -4.70 -14.69 2.74
C ASP A 85 -4.80 -16.21 2.81
N TRP A 86 -6.04 -16.71 2.94
CA TRP A 86 -6.36 -18.13 3.08
C TRP A 86 -7.01 -18.69 1.81
N GLU A 87 -6.17 -19.26 0.96
CA GLU A 87 -6.59 -19.92 -0.27
C GLU A 87 -5.93 -21.28 -0.48
N GLU A 88 -5.08 -21.70 0.46
CA GLU A 88 -4.33 -22.96 0.39
C GLU A 88 -5.13 -24.14 0.96
N PRO A 89 -5.48 -25.18 0.16
CA PRO A 89 -6.38 -26.25 0.60
C PRO A 89 -5.90 -27.04 1.82
N GLY A 90 -4.58 -27.12 2.04
CA GLY A 90 -4.00 -27.80 3.19
C GLY A 90 -4.09 -27.02 4.50
N VAL A 91 -4.55 -25.77 4.49
CA VAL A 91 -4.71 -24.95 5.69
C VAL A 91 -6.14 -25.10 6.22
N SER A 92 -6.27 -25.61 7.44
CA SER A 92 -7.56 -25.79 8.10
C SER A 92 -8.17 -24.46 8.60
N CYS A 93 -9.48 -24.46 8.84
CA CYS A 93 -10.17 -23.34 9.48
C CYS A 93 -9.54 -22.96 10.83
N ALA A 94 -9.13 -23.95 11.64
CA ALA A 94 -8.46 -23.72 12.93
C ALA A 94 -7.09 -23.05 12.77
N GLN A 95 -6.32 -23.41 11.74
CA GLN A 95 -5.02 -22.80 11.46
C GLN A 95 -5.16 -21.34 11.01
N LYS A 96 -6.06 -21.05 10.07
CA LYS A 96 -6.43 -19.66 9.71
C LYS A 96 -6.76 -18.84 10.95
N ASP A 97 -7.65 -19.37 11.77
CA ASP A 97 -8.11 -18.74 13.02
C ASP A 97 -6.96 -18.44 13.98
N GLN A 98 -6.04 -19.40 14.14
CA GLN A 98 -4.83 -19.25 14.96
C GLN A 98 -3.93 -18.14 14.40
N PHE A 99 -3.65 -18.14 13.09
CA PHE A 99 -2.80 -17.14 12.46
C PHE A 99 -3.33 -15.73 12.68
N ILE A 100 -4.62 -15.47 12.41
CA ILE A 100 -5.23 -14.15 12.59
C ILE A 100 -5.11 -13.69 14.05
N ARG A 101 -5.43 -14.56 15.02
CA ARG A 101 -5.33 -14.24 16.45
C ARG A 101 -3.90 -13.93 16.86
N GLU A 102 -2.93 -14.67 16.33
CA GLU A 102 -1.52 -14.48 16.66
C GLU A 102 -0.96 -13.18 16.08
N VAL A 103 -1.29 -12.82 14.83
CA VAL A 103 -0.91 -11.52 14.25
C VAL A 103 -1.51 -10.38 15.07
N LYS A 104 -2.79 -10.48 15.50
CA LYS A 104 -3.42 -9.50 16.38
C LYS A 104 -2.68 -9.37 17.72
N ARG A 105 -2.30 -10.50 18.33
CA ARG A 105 -1.53 -10.52 19.59
C ARG A 105 -0.18 -9.82 19.42
N LEU A 106 0.53 -10.09 18.34
CA LEU A 106 1.86 -9.55 18.06
C LEU A 106 1.87 -8.06 17.67
N ARG A 107 0.85 -7.59 16.92
CA ARG A 107 0.75 -6.19 16.48
C ARG A 107 -0.02 -5.28 17.44
N GLY A 108 -0.80 -5.85 18.35
CA GLY A 108 -1.61 -5.11 19.31
C GLY A 108 -2.68 -4.25 18.64
N SER A 109 -3.09 -3.16 19.31
CA SER A 109 -4.14 -2.25 18.82
C SER A 109 -3.72 -1.33 17.68
N ASN A 110 -2.46 -1.38 17.25
CA ASN A 110 -1.90 -0.48 16.22
C ASN A 110 -2.31 -0.86 14.79
N HIS A 111 -2.83 -2.07 14.58
CA HIS A 111 -3.23 -2.58 13.27
C HIS A 111 -4.58 -3.27 13.35
N LYS A 112 -5.36 -3.14 12.27
CA LYS A 112 -6.49 -4.05 12.00
C LYS A 112 -5.96 -5.28 11.30
N VAL A 113 -6.49 -6.45 11.66
CA VAL A 113 -6.09 -7.74 11.09
C VAL A 113 -7.34 -8.47 10.63
N GLY A 114 -7.46 -8.67 9.32
CA GLY A 114 -8.58 -9.33 8.67
C GLY A 114 -8.24 -10.66 8.02
N LEU A 115 -9.25 -11.24 7.39
CA LEU A 115 -9.18 -12.42 6.56
C LEU A 115 -9.44 -12.03 5.10
N TYR A 116 -8.61 -12.54 4.21
CA TYR A 116 -8.92 -12.70 2.80
C TYR A 116 -9.18 -14.17 2.48
N CYS A 117 -10.23 -14.44 1.72
CA CYS A 117 -10.49 -15.71 1.07
C CYS A 117 -11.52 -15.54 -0.06
N ASN A 118 -11.67 -16.55 -0.91
CA ASN A 118 -12.73 -16.56 -1.92
C ASN A 118 -14.08 -17.07 -1.38
N GLN A 119 -15.12 -16.92 -2.20
CA GLN A 119 -16.49 -17.34 -1.88
C GLN A 119 -16.61 -18.82 -1.48
N ASP A 120 -15.89 -19.74 -2.14
CA ASP A 120 -15.92 -21.17 -1.80
C ASP A 120 -15.34 -21.42 -0.42
N TYR A 121 -14.20 -20.82 -0.11
CA TYR A 121 -13.57 -20.93 1.19
C TYR A 121 -14.47 -20.42 2.30
N TRP A 122 -15.13 -19.28 2.08
CA TRP A 122 -16.07 -18.73 3.06
C TRP A 122 -17.33 -19.58 3.24
N LEU A 123 -17.95 -20.06 2.16
CA LEU A 123 -19.25 -20.75 2.25
C LEU A 123 -19.14 -22.24 2.57
N ASN A 124 -18.08 -22.90 2.11
CA ASN A 124 -17.99 -24.36 2.09
C ASN A 124 -16.86 -24.93 2.95
N ARG A 125 -15.87 -24.11 3.34
CA ARG A 125 -14.69 -24.58 4.12
C ARG A 125 -14.60 -23.95 5.49
N ASP A 126 -14.96 -22.68 5.61
CA ASP A 126 -15.00 -22.00 6.88
C ASP A 126 -16.13 -22.56 7.74
N SER A 127 -15.80 -22.83 9.01
CA SER A 127 -16.76 -23.32 10.01
C SER A 127 -16.77 -22.49 11.28
N SER A 128 -15.95 -21.43 11.37
CA SER A 128 -15.84 -20.56 12.54
C SER A 128 -16.48 -19.18 12.35
N SER A 129 -16.69 -18.77 11.10
CA SER A 129 -17.04 -17.42 10.65
C SER A 129 -16.10 -16.33 11.18
N TYR A 130 -14.89 -16.70 11.61
CA TYR A 130 -13.95 -15.78 12.21
C TYR A 130 -13.06 -15.13 11.15
N ALA A 131 -13.30 -13.84 10.90
CA ALA A 131 -12.55 -13.03 9.94
C ALA A 131 -11.65 -11.95 10.59
N GLY A 132 -11.48 -11.97 11.92
CA GLY A 132 -10.77 -10.90 12.61
C GLY A 132 -11.54 -9.56 12.57
N ASP A 133 -10.88 -8.48 12.15
CA ASP A 133 -11.46 -7.13 12.07
C ASP A 133 -12.20 -6.86 10.75
N ALA A 134 -11.93 -7.63 9.70
CA ALA A 134 -12.49 -7.42 8.37
C ALA A 134 -12.50 -8.71 7.55
N LEU A 135 -13.60 -8.96 6.84
CA LEU A 135 -13.63 -9.90 5.73
C LEU A 135 -13.36 -9.16 4.42
N TRP A 136 -12.32 -9.61 3.72
CA TRP A 136 -12.01 -9.30 2.34
C TRP A 136 -12.37 -10.52 1.49
N ILE A 137 -13.47 -10.45 0.75
CA ILE A 137 -13.98 -11.59 -0.01
C ILE A 137 -13.61 -11.47 -1.49
N ALA A 138 -13.09 -12.54 -2.10
CA ALA A 138 -13.01 -12.67 -3.55
C ALA A 138 -14.27 -13.35 -4.11
N ASP A 139 -15.00 -12.63 -4.95
CA ASP A 139 -16.12 -13.15 -5.74
C ASP A 139 -16.25 -12.33 -7.03
N TYR A 140 -16.00 -12.92 -8.20
CA TYR A 140 -15.86 -12.16 -9.44
C TYR A 140 -17.21 -11.81 -10.07
N VAL A 141 -17.93 -10.90 -9.41
CA VAL A 141 -19.27 -10.42 -9.77
C VAL A 141 -19.32 -8.88 -9.75
N THR A 142 -20.52 -8.31 -9.74
CA THR A 142 -20.69 -6.85 -9.68
C THR A 142 -19.99 -6.27 -8.44
N PRO A 143 -19.21 -5.17 -8.57
CA PRO A 143 -18.52 -4.54 -7.46
C PRO A 143 -19.46 -4.25 -6.29
N GLY A 144 -19.05 -4.66 -5.09
CA GLY A 144 -19.81 -4.49 -3.85
C GLY A 144 -21.07 -5.35 -3.73
N ARG A 145 -21.23 -6.39 -4.56
CA ARG A 145 -22.34 -7.36 -4.45
C ARG A 145 -21.83 -8.81 -4.41
N PRO A 146 -20.90 -9.17 -3.51
CA PRO A 146 -20.45 -10.55 -3.41
C PRO A 146 -21.63 -11.45 -3.01
N ARG A 147 -21.63 -12.69 -3.50
CA ARG A 147 -22.68 -13.69 -3.26
C ARG A 147 -22.49 -14.39 -1.91
N ILE A 148 -22.36 -13.59 -0.85
CA ILE A 148 -22.30 -14.03 0.56
C ILE A 148 -23.26 -13.19 1.40
N GLN A 149 -23.70 -13.73 2.54
CA GLN A 149 -24.56 -13.00 3.48
C GLN A 149 -23.77 -12.34 4.63
N ALA A 150 -22.51 -12.73 4.82
CA ALA A 150 -21.69 -12.21 5.91
C ALA A 150 -21.33 -10.74 5.71
N ASN A 151 -21.06 -10.06 6.81
CA ASN A 151 -20.54 -8.69 6.77
C ASN A 151 -19.12 -8.72 6.18
N TRP A 152 -18.93 -7.97 5.11
CA TRP A 152 -17.64 -7.77 4.45
C TRP A 152 -17.29 -6.29 4.44
N LEU A 153 -15.99 -5.99 4.40
CA LEU A 153 -15.49 -4.62 4.24
C LEU A 153 -14.78 -4.41 2.92
N PHE A 154 -14.22 -5.47 2.35
CA PHE A 154 -13.52 -5.43 1.07
C PHE A 154 -14.04 -6.55 0.16
N HIS A 155 -14.14 -6.27 -1.13
CA HIS A 155 -14.61 -7.20 -2.14
C HIS A 155 -13.69 -7.12 -3.36
N GLN A 156 -12.92 -8.18 -3.60
CA GLN A 156 -12.18 -8.37 -4.85
C GLN A 156 -13.16 -8.90 -5.90
N TYR A 157 -13.46 -8.08 -6.90
CA TYR A 157 -14.52 -8.34 -7.86
C TYR A 157 -14.01 -8.70 -9.25
N THR A 158 -12.70 -8.59 -9.48
CA THR A 158 -12.04 -9.06 -10.70
C THR A 158 -10.56 -9.28 -10.46
N ASP A 159 -9.98 -10.25 -11.17
CA ASP A 159 -8.56 -10.59 -11.24
C ASP A 159 -7.90 -10.10 -12.55
N ARG A 160 -8.67 -9.43 -13.43
CA ARG A 160 -8.25 -9.10 -14.79
C ARG A 160 -8.54 -7.65 -15.17
N PRO A 161 -7.57 -6.92 -15.75
CA PRO A 161 -6.18 -7.32 -15.97
C PRO A 161 -5.33 -7.34 -14.68
N LEU A 162 -5.92 -6.92 -13.56
CA LEU A 162 -5.31 -6.86 -12.24
C LEU A 162 -6.39 -7.08 -11.18
N ASP A 163 -5.98 -7.66 -10.06
CA ASP A 163 -6.81 -7.82 -8.86
C ASP A 163 -7.35 -6.47 -8.39
N THR A 164 -8.65 -6.27 -8.56
CA THR A 164 -9.33 -5.00 -8.30
C THR A 164 -10.42 -5.16 -7.26
N ASN A 165 -10.45 -4.19 -6.36
CA ASN A 165 -11.23 -4.22 -5.14
C ASN A 165 -12.14 -3.00 -5.02
N VAL A 166 -13.24 -3.19 -4.31
CA VAL A 166 -13.97 -2.10 -3.66
C VAL A 166 -14.00 -2.29 -2.15
N ALA A 167 -14.07 -1.18 -1.42
CA ALA A 167 -14.28 -1.20 0.01
C ALA A 167 -15.58 -0.48 0.41
N SER A 168 -16.27 -1.04 1.41
CA SER A 168 -17.54 -0.55 1.95
C SER A 168 -17.34 0.65 2.90
N PHE A 169 -16.68 1.69 2.39
CA PHE A 169 -16.46 2.95 3.07
C PHE A 169 -16.99 4.11 2.22
N ALA A 170 -17.40 5.19 2.89
CA ALA A 170 -17.89 6.40 2.24
C ALA A 170 -16.77 7.11 1.44
N ASN A 171 -15.56 7.14 1.98
CA ASN A 171 -14.39 7.78 1.39
C ASN A 171 -13.10 7.24 2.05
N ARG A 172 -11.95 7.66 1.51
CA ARG A 172 -10.62 7.28 2.00
C ARG A 172 -10.37 7.66 3.47
N ALA A 173 -10.90 8.79 3.93
CA ALA A 173 -10.73 9.24 5.30
C ALA A 173 -11.46 8.31 6.29
N ALA A 174 -12.66 7.82 5.92
CA ALA A 174 -13.38 6.84 6.72
C ALA A 174 -12.60 5.52 6.84
N LEU A 175 -11.99 5.05 5.74
CA LEU A 175 -11.13 3.86 5.78
C LEU A 175 -9.91 4.08 6.70
N ARG A 176 -9.20 5.21 6.58
CA ARG A 176 -8.06 5.53 7.47
C ARG A 176 -8.44 5.56 8.95
N SER A 177 -9.57 6.18 9.25
CA SER A 177 -10.08 6.27 10.63
C SER A 177 -10.39 4.88 11.18
N TRP A 178 -11.05 4.03 10.40
CA TRP A 178 -11.33 2.64 10.79
C TRP A 178 -10.05 1.81 11.00
N ALA A 179 -9.04 1.98 10.14
CA ALA A 179 -7.78 1.26 10.21
C ALA A 179 -6.94 1.59 11.46
N GLY A 180 -7.34 2.60 12.26
CA GLY A 180 -6.60 3.06 13.42
C GLY A 180 -5.61 4.18 13.12
N GLY A 181 -5.66 4.74 11.91
CA GLY A 181 -4.96 5.96 11.56
C GLY A 181 -5.61 7.17 12.21
N SER A 182 -5.27 7.47 13.47
CA SER A 182 -5.41 8.82 14.01
C SER A 182 -4.52 9.73 13.17
N SER A 183 -5.13 10.47 12.24
CA SER A 183 -4.47 11.40 11.32
C SER A 183 -3.13 10.89 10.79
N ALA A 184 -3.13 10.31 9.57
CA ALA A 184 -1.92 10.34 8.76
C ALA A 184 -1.29 11.73 8.91
N PRO A 185 0.04 11.87 9.07
CA PRO A 185 0.65 13.17 8.89
C PRO A 185 0.07 13.70 7.59
N ALA A 186 -0.49 14.91 7.61
CA ALA A 186 -0.81 15.63 6.38
C ALA A 186 0.35 15.37 5.41
N PRO A 187 0.09 15.08 4.12
CA PRO A 187 1.16 14.79 3.17
C PRO A 187 2.25 15.80 3.46
N LYS A 188 3.43 15.32 3.87
CA LYS A 188 4.58 16.18 4.13
C LYS A 188 4.59 17.08 2.91
N PRO A 189 4.42 18.42 3.05
CA PRO A 189 4.21 19.27 1.90
C PRO A 189 5.30 18.86 0.94
N THR A 190 4.91 18.43 -0.28
CA THR A 190 5.85 18.24 -1.38
C THR A 190 6.82 19.39 -1.22
N PRO A 191 8.13 19.16 -0.97
CA PRO A 191 9.03 20.24 -0.62
C PRO A 191 8.72 21.35 -1.60
N GLY A 192 8.18 22.47 -1.08
CA GLY A 192 7.75 23.56 -1.95
C GLY A 192 8.92 23.83 -2.90
N PRO A 193 8.66 24.15 -4.17
CA PRO A 193 9.69 24.20 -5.21
C PRO A 193 10.95 24.80 -4.61
N VAL A 194 12.02 24.00 -4.48
CA VAL A 194 13.23 24.46 -3.81
C VAL A 194 13.71 25.62 -4.65
N THR A 195 13.61 26.84 -4.16
CA THR A 195 14.06 28.00 -4.93
C THR A 195 15.47 28.38 -4.54
N TYR A 196 16.28 28.74 -5.51
CA TYR A 196 17.63 29.26 -5.28
C TYR A 196 17.74 30.67 -5.85
N THR A 197 18.08 31.64 -5.00
CA THR A 197 18.42 32.99 -5.45
C THR A 197 19.88 33.01 -5.89
N VAL A 198 20.10 33.23 -7.18
CA VAL A 198 21.42 33.33 -7.81
C VAL A 198 22.23 34.42 -7.11
N ARG A 199 23.48 34.11 -6.75
CA ARG A 199 24.44 35.04 -6.16
C ARG A 199 25.47 35.47 -7.20
N SER A 200 26.13 36.59 -6.94
CA SER A 200 27.24 37.03 -7.79
C SER A 200 28.31 35.93 -7.87
N GLY A 201 28.64 35.51 -9.09
CA GLY A 201 29.62 34.45 -9.36
C GLY A 201 29.04 33.03 -9.47
N ASP A 202 27.72 32.85 -9.28
CA ASP A 202 27.09 31.55 -9.54
C ASP A 202 26.98 31.27 -11.04
N THR A 203 27.09 29.99 -11.41
CA THR A 203 26.79 29.49 -12.75
C THR A 203 25.66 28.46 -12.69
N LEU A 204 24.91 28.31 -13.78
CA LEU A 204 23.80 27.35 -13.82
C LEU A 204 24.28 25.90 -13.62
N SER A 205 25.49 25.59 -14.11
CA SER A 205 26.16 24.31 -13.91
C SER A 205 26.56 24.06 -12.45
N GLY A 206 27.15 25.05 -11.78
CA GLY A 206 27.50 24.94 -10.35
C GLY A 206 26.27 24.77 -9.47
N ILE A 207 25.17 25.47 -9.78
CA ILE A 207 23.89 25.31 -9.10
C ILE A 207 23.32 23.91 -9.36
N ALA A 208 23.30 23.45 -10.62
CA ALA A 208 22.78 22.13 -10.96
C ALA A 208 23.54 21.01 -10.22
N GLN A 209 24.88 21.09 -10.17
CA GLN A 209 25.71 20.14 -9.45
C GLN A 209 25.42 20.16 -7.94
N LYS A 210 25.34 21.35 -7.34
CA LYS A 210 25.04 21.54 -5.90
C LYS A 210 23.72 20.90 -5.48
N TYR A 211 22.73 20.90 -6.37
CA TYR A 211 21.39 20.37 -6.09
C TYR A 211 21.11 18.98 -6.67
N GLY A 212 22.11 18.36 -7.33
CA GLY A 212 21.98 17.01 -7.87
C GLY A 212 21.04 16.92 -9.07
N THR A 213 21.07 17.92 -9.97
CA THR A 213 20.27 17.97 -11.20
C THR A 213 21.15 18.34 -12.40
N THR A 214 20.55 18.62 -13.56
CA THR A 214 21.27 19.00 -14.78
C THR A 214 20.93 20.41 -15.23
N VAL A 215 21.86 21.04 -15.95
CA VAL A 215 21.65 22.35 -16.57
C VAL A 215 20.41 22.35 -17.45
N ALA A 216 20.23 21.32 -18.29
CA ALA A 216 19.08 21.20 -19.18
C ALA A 216 17.74 21.16 -18.41
N LYS A 217 17.66 20.37 -17.33
CA LYS A 217 16.48 20.33 -16.46
C LYS A 217 16.21 21.68 -15.80
N LEU A 218 17.26 22.34 -15.29
CA LEU A 218 17.13 23.65 -14.64
C LEU A 218 16.67 24.73 -15.63
N SER A 219 17.26 24.76 -16.83
CA SER A 219 16.91 25.71 -17.88
C SER A 219 15.46 25.55 -18.33
N ALA A 220 15.03 24.31 -18.60
CA ALA A 220 13.66 24.00 -18.99
C ALA A 220 12.64 24.41 -17.92
N ALA A 221 12.92 24.10 -16.64
CA ALA A 221 12.03 24.42 -15.53
C ALA A 221 11.89 25.93 -15.24
N ASN A 222 12.85 26.74 -15.70
CA ASN A 222 12.90 28.18 -15.44
C ASN A 222 12.76 29.05 -16.70
N GLY A 223 12.52 28.44 -17.87
CA GLY A 223 12.41 29.16 -19.15
C GLY A 223 13.70 29.87 -19.57
N ILE A 224 14.86 29.40 -19.12
CA ILE A 224 16.17 29.97 -19.46
C ILE A 224 16.57 29.46 -20.84
N LYS A 225 16.64 30.36 -21.82
CA LYS A 225 17.04 30.04 -23.20
C LYS A 225 18.55 29.92 -23.35
N ASP A 226 19.29 30.74 -22.62
CA ASP A 226 20.75 30.74 -22.60
C ASP A 226 21.24 30.37 -21.18
N PRO A 227 21.72 29.13 -20.97
CA PRO A 227 22.22 28.66 -19.68
C PRO A 227 23.36 29.48 -19.06
N ASP A 228 24.11 30.23 -19.89
CA ASP A 228 25.24 31.04 -19.43
C ASP A 228 24.81 32.45 -18.97
N MET A 229 23.53 32.80 -19.18
CA MET A 229 22.98 34.11 -18.87
C MET A 229 21.99 34.04 -17.69
N ILE A 230 22.54 33.98 -16.48
CA ILE A 230 21.79 34.15 -15.22
C ILE A 230 22.26 35.38 -14.44
N PHE A 231 21.35 35.99 -13.69
CA PHE A 231 21.62 37.23 -12.98
C PHE A 231 21.56 37.06 -11.47
N ALA A 232 22.47 37.72 -10.74
CA ALA A 232 22.38 37.79 -9.29
C ALA A 232 21.02 38.37 -8.87
N GLY A 233 20.36 37.73 -7.89
CA GLY A 233 19.00 38.04 -7.47
C GLY A 233 17.91 37.28 -8.21
N GLN A 234 18.21 36.62 -9.33
CA GLN A 234 17.26 35.76 -10.03
C GLN A 234 16.88 34.55 -9.17
N VAL A 235 15.58 34.26 -9.08
CA VAL A 235 15.08 33.10 -8.32
C VAL A 235 14.83 31.94 -9.26
N LEU A 236 15.54 30.82 -9.04
CA LEU A 236 15.44 29.60 -9.83
C LEU A 236 14.63 28.54 -9.10
N LYS A 237 13.65 27.94 -9.76
CA LYS A 237 13.00 26.69 -9.34
C LYS A 237 13.97 25.53 -9.55
N ILE A 238 14.38 24.89 -8.47
CA ILE A 238 15.23 23.71 -8.49
C ILE A 238 14.36 22.47 -8.65
N VAL A 239 14.63 21.71 -9.71
CA VAL A 239 14.00 20.43 -10.03
C VAL A 239 15.08 19.34 -9.96
N LYS A 240 14.80 18.20 -9.33
CA LYS A 240 15.71 17.05 -9.26
C LYS A 240 15.42 16.07 -10.39
#